data_AF-A0A6G2ID36-F1
#
_entry.id   AF-A0A6G2ID36-F1
#
_cell.length_a   1.000
_cell.length_b   1.000
_cell.length_c   1.000
_cell.angle_alpha   90.00
_cell.angle_beta   90.00
_cell.angle_gamma   90.00
#
_symmetry.space_group_name_H-M   'P 1'
#
loop_
_entity.id
_entity.type
_entity.pdbx_description
1 polymer ?
#
loop_
_entity_poly.entity_id
_entity_poly.type
_entity_poly.pdbx_seq_one_letter_code
_entity_poly.pdbx_strand_id
1 'polypeptide(L)'
;MTLVVIIGGWMLFDGLHALLSGDFVTPTNAPHAGRLGPWADLLSAAGLDPRSMPVKVAFVGYASAYLAAGIAFAARVQGAWWAVLILAALGLWYLPFGTVANLAVVALVLAPALRTPA
;
A
#
# COMPACT_ATOMS: atom_id res chain seq x y z
N MET A 1 -3.28 -9.15 9.97
CA MET A 1 -3.25 -9.70 8.61
C MET A 1 -4.32 -9.14 7.71
N THR A 2 -5.58 -9.12 8.13
CA THR A 2 -6.70 -8.59 7.35
C THR A 2 -6.45 -7.21 6.75
N LEU A 3 -5.97 -6.24 7.53
CA LEU A 3 -5.66 -4.89 7.03
C LEU A 3 -4.58 -4.89 5.94
N VAL A 4 -3.50 -5.64 6.12
CA VAL A 4 -2.40 -5.76 5.14
C VAL A 4 -2.91 -6.36 3.84
N VAL A 5 -3.77 -7.38 3.91
CA VAL A 5 -4.38 -8.01 2.73
C VAL A 5 -5.32 -7.06 2.01
N ILE A 6 -6.17 -6.33 2.73
CA ILE A 6 -7.11 -5.39 2.12
C ILE A 6 -6.36 -4.28 1.40
N ILE A 7 -5.41 -3.61 2.07
CA ILE A 7 -4.67 -2.49 1.48
C ILE A 7 -3.71 -2.98 0.40
N GLY A 8 -2.83 -3.92 0.74
CA GLY A 8 -1.81 -4.45 -0.17
C GLY A 8 -2.43 -5.18 -1.35
N GLY A 9 -3.51 -5.93 -1.14
CA GLY A 9 -4.23 -6.61 -2.20
C GLY A 9 -4.91 -5.64 -3.16
N TRP A 10 -5.58 -4.60 -2.65
CA TRP A 10 -6.14 -3.55 -3.49
C TRP A 10 -5.05 -2.81 -4.29
N MET A 11 -3.97 -2.39 -3.64
CA MET A 11 -2.86 -1.71 -4.30
C MET A 11 -2.19 -2.58 -5.37
N LEU A 12 -2.04 -3.88 -5.10
CA LEU A 12 -1.46 -4.82 -6.06
C LEU A 12 -2.38 -4.98 -7.27
N PHE A 13 -3.67 -5.20 -7.04
CA PHE A 13 -4.66 -5.31 -8.11
C PHE A 13 -4.70 -4.05 -8.98
N ASP A 14 -4.84 -2.88 -8.35
CA ASP A 14 -4.95 -1.59 -9.05
C ASP A 14 -3.68 -1.24 -9.82
N GLY A 15 -2.51 -1.49 -9.22
CA GLY A 15 -1.21 -1.32 -9.89
C GLY A 15 -1.02 -2.27 -11.08
N LEU A 16 -1.40 -3.55 -10.94
CA LEU A 16 -1.35 -4.51 -12.05
C LEU A 16 -2.33 -4.13 -13.16
N HIS A 17 -3.55 -3.72 -12.82
CA HIS A 17 -4.50 -3.17 -13.79
C HIS A 17 -3.89 -1.97 -14.52
N ALA A 18 -3.23 -1.05 -13.82
CA ALA A 18 -2.59 0.12 -14.43
C ALA A 18 -1.43 -0.21 -15.38
N LEU A 19 -0.70 -1.30 -15.12
CA LEU A 19 0.35 -1.80 -16.00
C LEU A 19 -0.22 -2.50 -17.25
N LEU A 20 -1.32 -3.24 -17.10
CA LEU A 20 -1.91 -4.04 -18.18
C LEU A 20 -2.87 -3.23 -19.06
N SER A 21 -3.71 -2.40 -18.46
CA SER A 21 -4.78 -1.63 -19.11
C SER A 21 -4.39 -0.19 -19.40
N GLY A 22 -3.22 0.26 -18.90
CA GLY A 22 -2.68 1.60 -19.15
C GLY A 22 -3.09 2.66 -18.13
N ASP A 23 -4.06 2.41 -17.25
CA ASP A 23 -4.49 3.36 -16.23
C ASP A 23 -4.98 2.69 -14.95
N PHE A 24 -4.89 3.40 -13.83
CA PHE A 24 -5.45 2.94 -12.55
C PHE A 24 -6.98 2.92 -12.62
N VAL A 25 -7.59 2.19 -11.69
CA VAL A 25 -9.04 2.21 -11.51
C VAL A 25 -9.46 3.61 -11.08
N THR A 26 -10.23 4.26 -11.94
CA THR A 26 -10.73 5.62 -11.72
C THR A 26 -12.25 5.65 -11.81
N PRO A 27 -12.92 6.62 -11.15
CA PRO A 27 -14.34 6.83 -11.36
C PRO A 27 -14.62 7.07 -12.85
N THR A 28 -15.71 6.50 -13.36
CA THR A 28 -16.18 6.72 -14.74
C THR A 28 -17.29 7.77 -14.83
N ASN A 29 -17.91 8.09 -13.69
CA ASN A 29 -19.02 9.03 -13.63
C ASN A 29 -18.55 10.47 -13.38
N ALA A 30 -19.16 11.44 -14.05
CA ALA A 30 -18.95 12.86 -13.77
C ALA A 30 -19.40 13.20 -12.33
N PRO A 31 -18.74 14.16 -11.63
CA PRO A 31 -17.72 15.10 -12.10
C PRO A 31 -16.26 14.66 -11.85
N HIS A 32 -16.02 13.47 -11.30
CA HIS A 32 -14.68 13.00 -10.91
C HIS A 32 -14.10 11.97 -11.90
N ALA A 33 -14.63 11.93 -13.13
CA ALA A 33 -14.25 10.94 -14.12
C ALA A 33 -12.74 11.00 -14.43
N GLY A 34 -12.07 9.84 -14.40
CA GLY A 34 -10.63 9.73 -14.68
C GLY A 34 -9.70 10.29 -13.59
N ARG A 35 -10.25 10.81 -12.49
CA ARG A 35 -9.44 11.38 -11.40
C ARG A 35 -8.82 10.26 -10.56
N LEU A 36 -7.51 10.36 -10.33
CA LEU A 36 -6.81 9.50 -9.36
C LEU A 36 -7.16 9.90 -7.92
N GLY A 37 -6.89 8.99 -6.99
CA GLY A 37 -7.05 9.29 -5.56
C GLY A 37 -6.10 10.39 -5.07
N PRO A 38 -6.35 10.98 -3.88
CA PRO A 38 -5.54 12.08 -3.33
C PRO A 38 -4.04 11.79 -3.19
N TRP A 39 -3.65 10.51 -3.11
CA TRP A 39 -2.24 10.09 -3.13
C TRP A 39 -1.49 10.57 -4.39
N ALA A 40 -2.19 10.70 -5.53
CA ALA A 40 -1.60 11.14 -6.78
C ALA A 40 -1.21 12.62 -6.73
N ASP A 41 -1.95 13.42 -5.97
CA ASP A 41 -1.64 14.84 -5.75
C ASP A 41 -0.33 14.99 -4.96
N LEU A 42 -0.07 14.09 -3.99
CA LEU A 42 1.21 14.06 -3.26
C LEU A 42 2.40 13.71 -4.17
N LEU A 43 2.25 12.72 -5.04
CA LEU A 43 3.30 12.35 -6.00
C LEU A 43 3.56 13.48 -6.99
N SER A 44 2.50 14.09 -7.50
CA SER A 44 2.59 15.25 -8.39
C SER A 44 3.30 16.43 -7.72
N ALA A 45 2.99 16.70 -6.44
CA ALA A 45 3.67 17.73 -5.65
C ALA A 45 5.15 17.42 -5.42
N ALA A 46 5.54 16.14 -5.39
CA ALA A 46 6.93 15.69 -5.34
C ALA A 46 7.62 15.68 -6.73
N GLY A 47 6.94 16.13 -7.79
CA GLY A 47 7.47 16.17 -9.15
C GLY A 47 7.42 14.82 -9.89
N LEU A 48 6.69 13.84 -9.37
CA LEU A 48 6.51 12.54 -10.00
C LEU A 48 5.18 12.50 -10.75
N ASP A 49 5.20 12.05 -12.01
CA ASP A 49 3.97 11.76 -12.74
C ASP A 49 3.31 10.47 -12.19
N PRO A 50 2.12 10.55 -11.56
CA PRO A 50 1.47 9.39 -10.94
C PRO A 50 1.09 8.30 -11.95
N ARG A 51 0.93 8.64 -13.24
CA ARG A 51 0.59 7.70 -14.32
C ARG A 51 1.82 7.14 -15.03
N SER A 52 3.01 7.59 -14.66
CA SER A 52 4.25 7.13 -15.27
C SER A 52 4.52 5.65 -14.98
N MET A 53 5.21 4.98 -15.90
CA MET A 53 5.59 3.58 -15.76
C MET A 53 6.40 3.30 -14.47
N PRO A 54 7.40 4.13 -14.08
CA PRO A 54 8.14 3.91 -12.84
C PRO A 54 7.25 3.93 -11.59
N VAL A 55 6.27 4.84 -11.52
CA VAL A 55 5.33 4.92 -10.40
C VAL A 55 4.47 3.65 -10.33
N LYS A 56 3.93 3.19 -11.46
CA LYS A 56 3.12 1.95 -11.50
C LYS A 56 3.91 0.72 -11.04
N VAL A 57 5.16 0.59 -11.50
CA VAL A 57 6.06 -0.50 -11.09
C VAL A 57 6.37 -0.40 -9.59
N ALA A 58 6.68 0.80 -9.09
CA ALA A 58 6.92 1.02 -7.66
C ALA A 58 5.68 0.67 -6.82
N PHE A 59 4.48 0.99 -7.30
CA PHE A 59 3.21 0.66 -6.66
C PHE A 59 3.03 -0.85 -6.49
N VAL A 60 3.22 -1.60 -7.58
CA VAL A 60 3.13 -3.08 -7.59
C VAL A 60 4.22 -3.71 -6.73
N GLY A 61 5.46 -3.21 -6.81
CA GLY A 61 6.59 -3.70 -6.02
C GLY A 61 6.37 -3.49 -4.53
N TYR A 62 5.93 -2.29 -4.13
CA TYR A 62 5.58 -1.97 -2.75
C TYR A 62 4.46 -2.88 -2.24
N ALA A 63 3.37 -3.01 -3.00
CA ALA A 63 2.22 -3.84 -2.62
C ALA A 63 2.61 -5.32 -2.45
N SER A 64 3.43 -5.84 -3.37
CA SER A 64 3.95 -7.22 -3.32
C SER A 64 4.83 -7.43 -2.09
N ALA A 65 5.76 -6.50 -1.82
CA ALA A 65 6.61 -6.55 -0.64
C ALA A 65 5.78 -6.50 0.65
N TYR A 66 4.72 -5.68 0.69
CA TYR A 66 3.88 -5.53 1.86
C TYR A 66 3.06 -6.79 2.15
N LEU A 67 2.49 -7.40 1.11
CA LEU A 67 1.81 -8.69 1.23
C LEU A 67 2.78 -9.80 1.66
N ALA A 68 3.98 -9.88 1.07
CA ALA A 68 5.00 -10.85 1.46
C ALA A 68 5.43 -10.69 2.92
N ALA A 69 5.67 -9.45 3.38
CA ALA A 69 5.95 -9.16 4.77
C ALA A 69 4.80 -9.56 5.69
N GLY A 70 3.55 -9.32 5.27
CA GLY A 70 2.36 -9.80 5.96
C GLY A 70 2.35 -11.33 6.10
N ILE A 71 2.56 -12.06 5.02
CA ILE A 71 2.62 -13.54 5.03
C ILE A 71 3.72 -14.03 5.97
N ALA A 72 4.93 -13.46 5.91
CA ALA A 72 6.02 -13.82 6.80
C ALA A 72 5.68 -13.56 8.28
N PHE A 73 5.03 -12.43 8.57
CA PHE A 73 4.56 -12.12 9.92
C PHE A 73 3.46 -13.09 10.39
N ALA A 74 2.52 -13.48 9.52
CA ALA A 74 1.50 -14.48 9.81
C ALA A 74 2.10 -15.85 10.09
N ALA A 75 3.15 -16.23 9.34
CA ALA A 75 3.93 -17.43 9.54
C ALA A 75 4.87 -17.38 10.75
N ARG A 76 4.83 -16.30 11.54
CA ARG A 76 5.64 -16.11 12.77
C ARG A 76 7.14 -16.14 12.50
N VAL A 77 7.58 -15.77 11.29
CA VAL A 77 9.01 -15.63 10.97
C VAL A 77 9.64 -14.58 11.89
N GLN A 78 10.78 -14.92 12.50
CA GLN A 78 11.50 -14.03 13.41
C GLN A 78 11.87 -12.73 12.69
N GLY A 79 11.61 -11.58 13.33
CA GLY A 79 11.91 -10.26 12.77
C GLY A 79 10.97 -9.77 11.65
N ALA A 80 10.04 -10.57 11.15
CA ALA A 80 9.11 -10.15 10.08
C ALA A 80 8.25 -8.93 10.46
N TRP A 81 8.04 -8.70 11.75
CA TRP A 81 7.34 -7.53 12.28
C TRP A 81 8.03 -6.21 11.92
N TRP A 82 9.37 -6.19 11.79
CA TRP A 82 10.10 -5.02 11.32
C TRP A 82 9.75 -4.68 9.88
N ALA A 83 9.68 -5.68 9.00
CA ALA A 83 9.31 -5.48 7.60
C ALA A 83 7.88 -4.91 7.49
N VAL A 84 6.93 -5.47 8.26
CA VAL A 84 5.55 -4.95 8.29
C VAL A 84 5.52 -3.51 8.83
N LEU A 85 6.27 -3.20 9.89
CA LEU A 85 6.32 -1.86 10.48
C LEU A 85 6.88 -0.83 9.48
N ILE A 86 8.02 -1.13 8.85
CA ILE A 86 8.66 -0.25 7.87
C ILE A 86 7.73 -0.01 6.68
N LEU A 87 7.15 -1.07 6.11
CA LEU A 87 6.27 -0.95 4.96
C LEU A 87 4.98 -0.23 5.32
N ALA A 88 4.39 -0.47 6.50
CA ALA A 88 3.21 0.27 6.95
C ALA A 88 3.52 1.77 7.12
N ALA A 89 4.67 2.13 7.69
CA ALA A 89 5.11 3.53 7.79
C ALA A 89 5.35 4.17 6.41
N LEU A 90 5.99 3.44 5.50
CA LEU A 90 6.14 3.87 4.11
C LEU A 90 4.82 3.95 3.37
N GLY A 91 3.77 3.25 3.80
CA GLY A 91 2.44 3.29 3.17
C GLY A 91 1.57 4.47 3.57
N LEU A 92 2.06 5.36 4.44
CA LEU A 92 1.26 6.48 4.96
C LEU A 92 0.93 7.54 3.90
N TRP A 93 1.59 7.53 2.74
CA TRP A 93 1.25 8.41 1.61
C TRP A 93 -0.02 7.98 0.87
N TYR A 94 -0.53 6.75 1.08
CA TYR A 94 -1.69 6.24 0.36
C TYR A 94 -3.01 6.78 0.94
N LEU A 95 -3.29 8.05 0.67
CA LEU A 95 -4.42 8.80 1.26
C LEU A 95 -5.80 8.46 0.66
N PRO A 96 -6.88 8.61 1.44
CA PRO A 96 -6.90 8.69 2.91
C PRO A 96 -6.94 7.29 3.55
N PHE A 97 -7.53 6.32 2.86
CA PHE A 97 -7.87 5.01 3.41
C PHE A 97 -6.63 4.18 3.77
N GLY A 98 -5.61 4.20 2.91
CA GLY A 98 -4.34 3.52 3.17
C GLY A 98 -3.64 4.07 4.40
N THR A 99 -3.61 5.38 4.57
CA THR A 99 -3.02 6.04 5.74
C THR A 99 -3.67 5.57 7.05
N VAL A 100 -5.00 5.64 7.15
CA VAL A 100 -5.74 5.22 8.36
C VAL A 100 -5.46 3.75 8.68
N ALA A 101 -5.55 2.89 7.67
CA ALA A 101 -5.37 1.46 7.86
C ALA A 101 -3.90 1.10 8.16
N ASN A 102 -2.92 1.80 7.59
CA ASN A 102 -1.50 1.64 7.91
C ASN A 102 -1.16 2.14 9.32
N LEU A 103 -1.76 3.24 9.80
CA LEU A 103 -1.62 3.67 11.19
C LEU A 103 -2.14 2.61 12.16
N ALA A 104 -3.27 1.98 11.85
CA ALA A 104 -3.78 0.86 12.63
C ALA A 104 -2.81 -0.33 12.61
N VAL A 105 -2.22 -0.67 11.44
CA VAL A 105 -1.20 -1.73 11.36
C VAL A 105 0.03 -1.40 12.21
N VAL A 106 0.54 -0.16 12.15
CA VAL A 106 1.66 0.31 12.98
C VAL A 106 1.33 0.14 14.46
N ALA A 107 0.18 0.64 14.92
CA ALA A 107 -0.24 0.52 16.31
C ALA A 107 -0.34 -0.95 16.77
N LEU A 108 -0.93 -1.81 15.94
CA LEU A 108 -1.08 -3.23 16.23
C LEU A 108 0.28 -3.96 16.30
N VAL A 109 1.17 -3.74 15.34
CA VAL A 109 2.51 -4.38 15.33
C VAL A 109 3.35 -3.91 16.51
N LEU A 110 3.17 -2.67 16.95
CA LEU A 110 3.84 -2.15 18.14
C LEU A 110 3.28 -2.73 19.45
N ALA A 111 2.08 -3.32 19.47
CA ALA A 111 1.56 -3.99 20.65
C ALA A 111 2.38 -5.26 20.98
N PRO A 112 2.95 -5.40 22.19
CA PRO A 112 3.82 -6.52 22.54
C PRO A 112 3.16 -7.89 22.35
N ALA A 113 1.84 -7.98 22.53
CA ALA A 113 1.07 -9.22 22.35
C ALA A 113 1.15 -9.81 20.93
N LEU A 114 1.46 -9.00 19.92
CA LEU A 114 1.52 -9.41 18.53
C LEU A 114 2.94 -9.67 18.03
N ARG A 115 3.97 -9.26 18.78
CA ARG A 115 5.37 -9.50 18.40
C ARG A 115 5.75 -10.95 18.68
N THR A 116 6.40 -11.59 17.73
CA THR A 116 7.14 -12.82 18.04
C THR A 116 8.29 -12.45 18.99
N PRO A 117 8.51 -13.22 20.08
CA PRO A 117 9.68 -13.02 20.93
C PRO A 117 10.94 -13.09 20.06
N ALA A 118 11.88 -12.18 20.33
CA ALA A 118 13.18 -12.20 19.69
C ALA A 118 13.96 -13.45 20.10
#